data_AF-A0A1H9V049-F1
#
_entry.id   AF-A0A1H9V049-F1
#
_cell.length_a   1.000
_cell.length_b   1.000
_cell.length_c   1.000
_cell.angle_alpha   90.00
_cell.angle_beta   90.00
_cell.angle_gamma   90.00
#
_symmetry.space_group_name_H-M   'P 1'
#
loop_
_entity.id
_entity.type
_entity.pdbx_description
1 polymer ?
#
loop_
_entity_poly.entity_id
_entity_poly.type
_entity_poly.pdbx_seq_one_letter_code
_entity_poly.pdbx_strand_id
1 'polypeptide(L)'
;MNYFQAGSIVFGIILITVRLTMHVIPEKWNQFELNRVYTEKRPQWVWLGGFISMIITGVTWYKQVTTEVSFSIAFTLIISLTLVKVWQVIFNYNQFRAFAIKALTEDRTIIIKINIFTTVLGVLLIVLGVWVY
;
A
#
# COMPACT_ATOMS: atom_id res chain seq x y z
N MET A 1 22.36 -6.62 2.52
CA MET A 1 20.91 -6.55 2.33
C MET A 1 20.62 -6.24 0.87
N ASN A 2 20.00 -7.14 0.13
CA ASN A 2 19.66 -6.88 -1.27
C ASN A 2 18.40 -5.99 -1.38
N TYR A 3 18.10 -5.50 -2.58
CA TYR A 3 16.95 -4.63 -2.84
C TYR A 3 15.62 -5.25 -2.37
N PHE A 4 15.42 -6.54 -2.65
CA PHE A 4 14.20 -7.26 -2.27
C PHE A 4 14.08 -7.45 -0.77
N GLN A 5 15.20 -7.76 -0.12
CA GLN A 5 15.28 -7.89 1.33
C GLN A 5 14.89 -6.58 2.03
N ALA A 6 15.55 -5.48 1.65
CA ALA A 6 15.27 -4.16 2.20
C ALA A 6 13.83 -3.70 1.89
N GLY A 7 13.42 -3.85 0.62
CA GLY A 7 12.09 -3.48 0.16
C GLY A 7 10.99 -4.24 0.90
N SER A 8 11.15 -5.54 1.07
CA SER A 8 10.18 -6.41 1.74
C SER A 8 10.03 -6.06 3.22
N ILE A 9 11.15 -5.84 3.94
CA ILE A 9 11.11 -5.42 5.34
C ILE A 9 10.46 -4.04 5.48
N VAL A 10 10.89 -3.06 4.69
CA VAL A 10 10.36 -1.68 4.77
C VAL A 10 8.87 -1.64 4.42
N PHE A 11 8.45 -2.26 3.32
CA PHE A 11 7.03 -2.33 2.96
C PHE A 11 6.22 -3.09 4.00
N GLY A 12 6.75 -4.19 4.54
CA GLY A 12 6.08 -4.96 5.57
C GLY A 12 5.85 -4.14 6.84
N ILE A 13 6.86 -3.40 7.30
CA ILE A 13 6.74 -2.49 8.45
C ILE A 13 5.71 -1.40 8.18
N ILE A 14 5.71 -0.78 6.99
CA ILE A 14 4.74 0.24 6.61
C ILE A 14 3.32 -0.34 6.65
N LEU A 15 3.11 -1.52 6.04
CA LEU A 15 1.81 -2.18 6.00
C LEU A 15 1.27 -2.54 7.38
N ILE A 16 2.13 -2.87 8.35
CA ILE A 16 1.68 -3.16 9.72
C ILE A 16 1.43 -1.85 10.47
N THR A 17 2.39 -0.93 10.46
CA THR A 17 2.37 0.29 11.28
C THR A 17 1.18 1.18 10.94
N VAL A 18 0.91 1.40 9.64
CA VAL A 18 -0.21 2.22 9.18
C VAL A 18 -1.56 1.64 9.63
N ARG A 19 -1.67 0.32 9.73
CA ARG A 19 -2.91 -0.36 10.13
C ARG A 19 -3.10 -0.36 11.63
N LEU A 20 -2.01 -0.49 12.38
CA LEU A 20 -2.03 -0.27 13.83
C LEU A 20 -2.46 1.16 14.15
N THR A 21 -1.93 2.17 13.46
CA THR A 21 -2.36 3.56 13.68
C THR A 21 -3.83 3.78 13.36
N MET A 22 -4.35 3.19 12.27
CA MET A 22 -5.79 3.23 11.95
C MET A 22 -6.65 2.61 13.05
N HIS A 23 -6.17 1.56 13.71
CA HIS A 23 -6.91 0.89 14.76
C HIS A 23 -6.85 1.64 16.10
N VAL A 24 -5.69 2.21 16.45
CA VAL A 24 -5.46 2.92 17.72
C VAL A 24 -6.14 4.29 17.74
N ILE A 25 -6.14 5.02 16.62
CA ILE A 25 -6.72 6.38 16.53
C ILE A 25 -7.69 6.54 15.34
N PRO A 26 -8.78 5.75 15.28
CA PRO A 26 -9.60 5.65 14.09
C PRO A 26 -10.26 6.98 13.70
N GLU A 27 -10.73 7.79 14.65
CA GLU A 27 -11.37 9.08 14.33
C GLU A 27 -10.38 10.10 13.75
N LYS A 28 -9.21 10.25 14.38
CA LYS A 28 -8.15 11.14 13.90
C LYS A 28 -7.62 10.67 12.54
N TRP A 29 -7.50 9.35 12.37
CA TRP A 29 -7.08 8.76 11.10
C TRP A 29 -8.11 9.02 9.99
N ASN A 30 -9.38 8.78 10.25
CA ASN A 30 -10.47 9.04 9.29
C ASN A 30 -10.48 10.51 8.85
N GLN A 31 -10.35 11.44 9.79
CA GLN A 31 -10.26 12.87 9.48
C GLN A 31 -9.02 13.20 8.65
N PHE A 32 -7.86 12.64 8.99
CA PHE A 32 -6.64 12.81 8.21
C PHE A 32 -6.80 12.28 6.78
N GLU A 33 -7.31 11.07 6.63
CA GLU A 33 -7.44 10.40 5.33
C GLU A 33 -8.48 11.10 4.44
N LEU A 34 -9.62 11.55 4.98
CA LEU A 34 -10.67 12.21 4.19
C LEU A 34 -10.46 13.72 3.97
N ASN A 35 -9.77 14.42 4.87
CA ASN A 35 -9.59 15.87 4.79
C ASN A 35 -8.20 16.31 4.30
N ARG A 36 -7.19 15.43 4.36
CA ARG A 36 -5.83 15.76 3.90
C ARG A 36 -5.38 14.87 2.75
N VAL A 37 -5.63 13.56 2.80
CA VAL A 37 -5.13 12.63 1.77
C VAL A 37 -6.08 12.56 0.57
N TYR A 38 -7.37 12.39 0.83
CA TYR A 38 -8.43 12.18 -0.15
C TYR A 38 -9.55 13.23 -0.02
N THR A 39 -9.18 14.50 -0.21
CA THR A 39 -10.08 15.67 -0.21
C THR A 39 -11.19 15.57 -1.26
N GLU A 40 -12.26 16.37 -1.13
CA GLU A 40 -13.37 16.38 -2.10
C GLU A 40 -12.91 16.61 -3.54
N LYS A 41 -12.05 17.60 -3.75
CA LYS A 41 -11.38 17.82 -5.03
C LYS A 41 -10.12 16.96 -5.09
N ARG A 42 -9.91 16.27 -6.23
CA ARG A 42 -8.70 15.46 -6.44
C ARG A 42 -7.46 16.33 -6.31
N PRO A 43 -6.59 16.05 -5.34
CA PRO A 43 -5.43 16.88 -5.14
C PRO A 43 -4.26 16.48 -6.05
N GLN A 44 -3.35 17.42 -6.30
CA GLN A 44 -2.23 17.19 -7.23
C GLN A 44 -1.22 16.14 -6.72
N TRP A 45 -1.10 15.95 -5.40
CA TRP A 45 -0.22 14.92 -4.83
C TRP A 45 -0.64 13.50 -5.20
N VAL A 46 -1.90 13.27 -5.60
CA VAL A 46 -2.34 11.97 -6.13
C VAL A 46 -1.56 11.60 -7.40
N TRP A 47 -1.32 12.57 -8.29
CA TRP A 47 -0.53 12.33 -9.50
C TRP A 47 0.93 12.04 -9.16
N LEU A 48 1.52 12.80 -8.24
CA LEU A 48 2.88 12.58 -7.78
C LEU A 48 3.04 11.20 -7.11
N GLY A 49 2.14 10.83 -6.20
CA GLY A 49 2.13 9.52 -5.56
C GLY A 49 1.95 8.39 -6.55
N GLY A 50 1.10 8.60 -7.56
CA GLY A 50 0.92 7.68 -8.68
C GLY A 50 2.18 7.46 -9.50
N PHE A 51 2.84 8.55 -9.88
CA PHE A 51 4.10 8.51 -10.62
C PHE A 51 5.22 7.82 -9.85
N ILE A 52 5.38 8.14 -8.56
CA ILE A 52 6.35 7.47 -7.68
C ILE A 52 6.05 5.98 -7.58
N SER A 53 4.77 5.59 -7.45
CA SER A 53 4.37 4.18 -7.38
C SER A 53 4.71 3.41 -8.67
N MET A 54 4.52 4.05 -9.83
CA MET A 54 4.92 3.47 -11.12
C MET A 54 6.43 3.30 -11.23
N ILE A 55 7.23 4.30 -10.79
CA ILE A 55 8.70 4.18 -10.76
C ILE A 55 9.15 3.04 -9.86
N ILE A 56 8.65 2.98 -8.62
CA ILE A 56 9.00 1.92 -7.66
C ILE A 56 8.68 0.55 -8.25
N THR A 57 7.51 0.39 -8.87
CA THR A 57 7.11 -0.87 -9.49
C THR A 57 7.98 -1.21 -10.70
N GLY A 58 8.29 -0.24 -11.56
CA GLY A 58 9.18 -0.43 -12.71
C GLY A 58 10.61 -0.81 -12.31
N VAL A 59 11.18 -0.15 -11.30
CA VAL A 59 12.49 -0.48 -10.73
C VAL A 59 12.47 -1.88 -10.11
N THR A 60 11.38 -2.25 -9.44
CA THR A 60 11.23 -3.59 -8.85
C THR A 60 11.24 -4.68 -9.93
N TRP A 61 10.48 -4.49 -11.01
CA TRP A 61 10.50 -5.42 -12.16
C TRP A 61 11.86 -5.44 -12.86
N TYR A 62 12.51 -4.29 -13.03
CA TYR A 62 13.87 -4.25 -13.57
C TYR A 62 14.84 -5.07 -12.71
N LYS A 63 14.79 -4.92 -11.38
CA LYS A 63 15.60 -5.75 -10.48
C LYS A 63 15.20 -7.23 -10.53
N GLN A 64 13.92 -7.54 -10.71
CA GLN A 64 13.44 -8.91 -10.81
C GLN A 64 14.07 -9.67 -11.98
N VAL A 65 14.21 -9.00 -13.12
CA VAL A 65 14.76 -9.63 -14.34
C VAL A 65 16.28 -9.55 -14.43
N THR A 66 16.92 -8.65 -13.69
CA THR A 66 18.38 -8.43 -13.73
C THR A 66 19.14 -9.04 -12.55
N THR A 67 18.45 -9.54 -11.52
CA THR A 67 19.09 -10.13 -10.34
C THR A 67 18.59 -11.54 -10.09
N GLU A 68 19.50 -12.43 -9.70
CA GLU A 68 19.20 -13.84 -9.41
C GLU A 68 18.83 -14.03 -7.94
N VAL A 69 17.87 -13.26 -7.44
CA VAL A 69 17.37 -13.41 -6.07
C VAL A 69 16.24 -14.43 -6.07
N SER A 70 16.41 -15.53 -5.35
CA SER A 70 15.37 -16.56 -5.24
C SER A 70 14.09 -15.99 -4.62
N PHE A 71 12.94 -16.40 -5.15
CA PHE A 71 11.60 -15.96 -4.72
C PHE A 71 11.31 -14.44 -4.79
N SER A 72 12.18 -13.63 -5.40
CA SER A 72 11.97 -12.17 -5.51
C SER A 72 10.69 -11.79 -6.28
N ILE A 73 10.16 -12.74 -7.07
CA ILE A 73 8.90 -12.60 -7.79
C ILE A 73 7.71 -12.37 -6.83
N ALA A 74 7.72 -12.93 -5.63
CA ALA A 74 6.64 -12.75 -4.66
C ALA A 74 6.50 -11.28 -4.24
N PHE A 75 7.61 -10.64 -3.85
CA PHE A 75 7.63 -9.21 -3.56
C PHE A 75 7.23 -8.37 -4.79
N THR A 76 7.76 -8.71 -5.97
CA THR A 76 7.46 -8.01 -7.22
C THR A 76 5.97 -8.00 -7.55
N LEU A 77 5.29 -9.15 -7.38
CA LEU A 77 3.85 -9.26 -7.58
C LEU A 77 3.07 -8.44 -6.55
N ILE A 78 3.45 -8.48 -5.28
CA ILE A 78 2.80 -7.69 -4.22
C ILE A 78 2.92 -6.19 -4.50
N ILE A 79 4.09 -5.71 -4.90
CA ILE A 79 4.29 -4.32 -5.30
C ILE A 79 3.42 -3.98 -6.51
N SER A 80 3.32 -4.88 -7.49
CA SER A 80 2.48 -4.66 -8.67
C SER A 80 0.99 -4.53 -8.33
N LEU A 81 0.49 -5.25 -7.31
CA LEU A 81 -0.90 -5.09 -6.84
C LEU A 81 -1.18 -3.69 -6.30
N THR A 82 -0.17 -2.95 -5.82
CA THR A 82 -0.36 -1.56 -5.39
C THR A 82 -0.79 -0.65 -6.54
N LEU A 83 -0.40 -0.97 -7.78
CA LEU A 83 -0.80 -0.21 -8.97
C LEU A 83 -2.31 -0.29 -9.23
N VAL A 84 -2.99 -1.37 -8.82
CA VAL A 84 -4.46 -1.47 -8.94
C VAL A 84 -5.13 -0.39 -8.10
N LYS A 85 -4.66 -0.19 -6.86
CA LYS A 85 -5.15 0.90 -6.00
C LYS A 85 -4.80 2.26 -6.61
N VAL A 86 -3.55 2.45 -7.04
CA VAL A 86 -3.09 3.71 -7.65
C VAL A 86 -3.94 4.08 -8.87
N TRP A 87 -4.25 3.12 -9.74
CA TRP A 87 -5.12 3.32 -10.88
C TRP A 87 -6.49 3.86 -10.47
N GLN A 88 -7.13 3.26 -9.46
CA GLN A 88 -8.42 3.73 -8.95
C GLN A 88 -8.34 5.15 -8.39
N VAL A 89 -7.28 5.47 -7.65
CA VAL A 89 -7.11 6.82 -7.07
C VAL A 89 -6.86 7.87 -8.15
N ILE A 90 -6.11 7.55 -9.21
CA ILE A 90 -5.80 8.50 -10.28
C ILE A 90 -7.00 8.70 -11.21
N PHE A 91 -7.55 7.62 -11.75
CA PHE A 91 -8.52 7.68 -12.86
C PHE A 91 -9.97 7.65 -12.38
N ASN A 92 -10.25 7.02 -11.24
CA ASN A 92 -11.60 6.88 -10.69
C ASN A 92 -11.74 7.55 -9.31
N TYR A 93 -11.10 8.71 -9.14
CA TYR A 93 -10.95 9.37 -7.84
C TYR A 93 -12.26 9.54 -7.06
N ASN A 94 -13.34 9.98 -7.72
CA ASN A 94 -14.63 10.20 -7.05
C ASN A 94 -15.23 8.89 -6.51
N GLN A 95 -15.11 7.80 -7.27
CA GLN A 95 -15.57 6.47 -6.82
C GLN A 95 -14.68 5.95 -5.69
N PHE A 96 -13.36 6.12 -5.81
CA PHE A 96 -12.41 5.76 -4.76
C PHE A 96 -12.70 6.52 -3.46
N ARG A 97 -12.97 7.83 -3.54
CA ARG A 97 -13.31 8.65 -2.38
C ARG A 97 -14.63 8.24 -1.74
N ALA A 98 -15.66 7.97 -2.55
CA ALA A 98 -16.93 7.46 -2.04
C ALA A 98 -16.75 6.13 -1.31
N PHE A 99 -15.93 5.23 -1.86
CA PHE A 99 -15.54 3.99 -1.19
C PHE A 99 -14.78 4.25 0.12
N ALA A 100 -13.84 5.19 0.13
CA ALA A 100 -13.08 5.55 1.33
C ALA A 100 -13.99 6.10 2.43
N ILE A 101 -14.94 6.98 2.09
CA ILE A 101 -15.96 7.48 3.04
C ILE A 101 -16.75 6.29 3.59
N LYS A 102 -17.33 5.46 2.72
CA LYS A 102 -18.09 4.28 3.14
C LYS A 102 -17.28 3.37 4.08
N ALA A 103 -16.03 3.05 3.73
CA ALA A 103 -15.19 2.14 4.51
C ALA A 103 -14.73 2.73 5.85
N LEU A 104 -14.52 4.04 5.93
CA LEU A 104 -13.98 4.70 7.11
C LEU A 104 -15.07 5.17 8.08
N THR A 105 -16.22 5.64 7.58
CA THR A 105 -17.27 6.27 8.41
C THR A 105 -18.57 5.47 8.50
N GLU A 106 -18.97 4.74 7.46
CA GLU A 106 -20.29 4.08 7.42
C GLU A 106 -20.21 2.60 7.83
N ASP A 107 -19.30 1.85 7.21
CA ASP A 107 -19.13 0.41 7.41
C ASP A 107 -17.68 0.06 7.75
N ARG A 108 -17.40 0.06 9.06
CA ARG A 108 -16.09 -0.30 9.60
C ARG A 108 -15.69 -1.75 9.29
N THR A 109 -16.60 -2.64 8.94
CA THR A 109 -16.22 -4.03 8.62
C THR A 109 -15.35 -4.08 7.36
N ILE A 110 -15.53 -3.13 6.43
CA ILE A 110 -14.72 -3.00 5.22
C ILE A 110 -13.27 -2.68 5.59
N ILE A 111 -13.04 -1.62 6.39
CA ILE A 111 -11.68 -1.24 6.76
C ILE A 111 -11.02 -2.30 7.66
N ILE A 112 -11.77 -2.98 8.53
CA ILE A 112 -11.24 -4.08 9.35
C ILE A 112 -10.73 -5.22 8.47
N LYS A 113 -11.50 -5.65 7.45
CA LYS A 113 -11.08 -6.70 6.51
C LYS A 113 -9.82 -6.30 5.74
N ILE A 114 -9.77 -5.06 5.25
CA ILE A 114 -8.58 -4.51 4.56
C ILE A 114 -7.37 -4.50 5.51
N ASN A 115 -7.55 -4.06 6.75
CA ASN A 115 -6.49 -3.99 7.74
C ASN A 115 -5.94 -5.37 8.08
N ILE A 116 -6.80 -6.37 8.30
CA ILE A 116 -6.38 -7.76 8.55
C ILE A 116 -5.57 -8.28 7.36
N PHE A 117 -6.13 -8.20 6.15
CA PHE A 117 -5.47 -8.70 4.95
C PHE A 117 -4.11 -8.05 4.71
N THR A 118 -4.04 -6.73 4.84
CA THR A 118 -2.78 -5.99 4.64
C THR A 118 -1.78 -6.18 5.78
N THR A 119 -2.24 -6.43 7.01
CA THR A 119 -1.36 -6.81 8.13
C THR A 119 -0.74 -8.18 7.89
N VAL A 120 -1.54 -9.16 7.45
CA VAL A 120 -1.04 -10.50 7.07
C VAL A 120 -0.02 -10.40 5.94
N LEU A 121 -0.31 -9.63 4.89
CA LEU A 121 0.67 -9.35 3.83
C LEU A 121 1.94 -8.70 4.38
N GLY A 122 1.83 -7.73 5.30
CA GLY A 122 2.98 -7.09 5.92
C GLY A 122 3.86 -8.06 6.70
N VAL A 123 3.26 -8.97 7.48
CA VAL A 123 3.98 -10.03 8.19
C VAL A 123 4.67 -10.96 7.21
N LEU A 124 3.98 -11.39 6.15
CA LEU A 124 4.57 -12.25 5.11
C LEU A 124 5.77 -11.57 4.43
N LEU A 125 5.69 -10.28 4.14
CA LEU A 125 6.81 -9.53 3.58
C LEU A 125 8.00 -9.45 4.54
N ILE A 126 7.78 -9.25 5.84
CA ILE A 126 8.87 -9.29 6.82
C ILE A 126 9.51 -10.68 6.87
N VAL A 127 8.70 -11.75 6.87
CA VAL A 127 9.20 -13.12 6.86
C VAL A 127 10.05 -13.39 5.61
N LEU A 128 9.57 -12.99 4.43
CA LEU A 128 10.33 -13.10 3.18
C LEU A 128 11.66 -12.32 3.27
N GLY A 129 11.64 -11.10 3.79
CA GLY A 129 12.83 -10.28 3.90
C GLY A 129 13.84 -10.73 4.97
N VAL A 130 13.42 -11.44 6.00
CA VAL A 130 14.35 -11.91 7.05
C VAL A 130 14.88 -13.31 6.74
N TRP A 131 14.06 -14.18 6.17
CA TRP A 131 14.36 -15.62 6.09
C TRP A 131 14.53 -16.16 4.66
N VAL A 132 14.16 -15.40 3.62
CA VAL A 132 14.20 -15.88 2.23
C VAL A 132 15.15 -15.05 1.35
N TYR A 133 15.08 -13.73 1.45
CA TYR A 133 15.93 -12.79 0.68
C TYR A 133 17.22 -12.45 1.41
#